data_AF-A0A938PPF8-F1
#
_entry.id   AF-A0A938PPF8-F1
#
_cell.length_a   1.000
_cell.length_b   1.000
_cell.length_c   1.000
_cell.angle_alpha   90.00
_cell.angle_beta   90.00
_cell.angle_gamma   90.00
#
_symmetry.space_group_name_H-M   'P 1'
#
loop_
_entity.id
_entity.type
_entity.pdbx_description
1 polymer ?
#
loop_
_entity_poly.entity_id
_entity_poly.type
_entity_poly.pdbx_seq_one_letter_code
_entity_poly.pdbx_strand_id
1 'polypeptide(L)'
;MKILFVIILVLSFLTEVLAAVALIGGPEGIAAAGKGGQWSMHYGFAALAIASVSLWTWSKRTVPAVITVAIGVLLVFHSGLAVSLFLAGDQQPGQVIHTVLAGLLLVLFLQRGKLAG
;
A
#
# COMPACT_ATOMS: atom_id res chain seq x y z
N MET A 1 3.46 19.92 5.54
CA MET A 1 3.48 18.44 5.47
C MET A 1 2.13 17.79 5.25
N LYS A 2 1.02 18.42 5.66
CA LYS A 2 -0.34 17.89 5.46
C LYS A 2 -0.66 17.55 3.98
N ILE A 3 -0.23 18.39 3.03
CA ILE A 3 -0.40 18.13 1.59
C ILE A 3 0.37 16.87 1.15
N LEU A 4 1.63 16.73 1.56
CA LEU A 4 2.45 15.56 1.24
C LEU A 4 1.83 14.27 1.80
N PHE A 5 1.30 14.32 3.02
CA PHE A 5 0.56 13.19 3.61
C PHE A 5 -0.67 12.81 2.78
N VAL A 6 -1.47 13.80 2.37
CA VAL A 6 -2.65 13.56 1.50
C VAL A 6 -2.24 12.94 0.17
N ILE A 7 -1.20 13.48 -0.48
CA ILE A 7 -0.69 12.94 -1.74
C ILE A 7 -0.29 11.48 -1.57
N ILE A 8 0.46 11.15 -0.52
CA ILE A 8 0.93 9.79 -0.27
C ILE A 8 -0.24 8.84 0.03
N LEU A 9 -1.26 9.28 0.80
CA LEU A 9 -2.46 8.46 1.01
C LEU A 9 -3.19 8.14 -0.30
N VAL A 10 -3.32 9.13 -1.19
CA VAL A 10 -3.94 8.95 -2.51
C VAL A 10 -3.10 8.02 -3.39
N LEU A 11 -1.78 8.18 -3.41
CA LEU A 11 -0.89 7.33 -4.19
C LEU A 11 -0.91 5.88 -3.68
N SER A 12 -0.83 5.66 -2.37
CA SER A 12 -0.98 4.32 -1.78
C SER A 12 -2.34 3.73 -2.11
N PHE A 13 -3.43 4.50 -1.98
CA PHE A 13 -4.76 4.02 -2.33
C PHE A 13 -4.86 3.56 -3.78
N LEU A 14 -4.46 4.42 -4.73
CA LEU A 14 -4.55 4.12 -6.15
C LEU A 14 -3.67 2.92 -6.53
N THR A 15 -2.44 2.87 -6.03
CA THR A 15 -1.52 1.75 -6.28
C THR A 15 -2.13 0.44 -5.84
N GLU A 16 -2.62 0.37 -4.61
CA GLU A 16 -3.13 -0.87 -4.03
C GLU A 16 -4.51 -1.27 -4.59
N VAL A 17 -5.38 -0.32 -4.92
CA VAL A 17 -6.64 -0.64 -5.62
C VAL A 17 -6.38 -1.19 -7.01
N LEU A 18 -5.47 -0.58 -7.77
CA LEU A 18 -5.14 -1.08 -9.10
C LEU A 18 -4.47 -2.44 -9.03
N ALA A 19 -3.57 -2.66 -8.06
CA ALA A 19 -2.99 -3.97 -7.79
C ALA A 19 -4.08 -5.00 -7.44
N ALA A 20 -5.00 -4.66 -6.53
CA ALA A 20 -6.12 -5.52 -6.15
C ALA A 20 -6.97 -5.91 -7.35
N VAL A 21 -7.36 -4.94 -8.20
CA VAL A 21 -8.14 -5.21 -9.42
C VAL A 21 -7.38 -6.13 -10.37
N ALA A 22 -6.09 -5.86 -10.62
CA ALA A 22 -5.27 -6.67 -11.51
C ALA A 22 -5.09 -8.11 -10.99
N LEU A 23 -4.90 -8.28 -9.69
CA LEU A 23 -4.64 -9.58 -9.06
C LEU A 23 -5.92 -10.42 -8.90
N ILE A 24 -7.05 -9.79 -8.57
CA ILE A 24 -8.35 -10.46 -8.39
C ILE A 24 -9.00 -10.75 -9.74
N GLY A 25 -8.86 -9.85 -10.73
CA GLY A 25 -9.41 -10.01 -12.07
C GLY A 25 -8.47 -10.68 -13.07
N GLY A 26 -7.23 -10.95 -12.67
CA GLY A 26 -6.20 -11.52 -13.52
C GLY A 26 -6.40 -13.01 -13.83
N PRO A 27 -5.43 -13.63 -14.55
CA PRO A 27 -5.49 -15.04 -14.96
C PRO A 27 -5.67 -16.03 -13.79
N GLU A 28 -5.16 -15.68 -12.62
CA GLU A 28 -5.27 -16.45 -11.36
C GLU A 28 -6.37 -15.89 -10.41
N GLY A 29 -7.30 -15.12 -10.97
CA GLY A 29 -8.34 -14.39 -10.28
C GLY A 29 -9.54 -15.23 -9.84
N ILE A 30 -10.56 -14.58 -9.26
CA ILE A 30 -11.72 -15.26 -8.63
C ILE A 30 -12.56 -16.10 -9.61
N ALA A 31 -12.52 -15.74 -10.89
CA ALA A 31 -13.24 -16.44 -11.96
C ALA A 31 -12.37 -17.50 -12.67
N ALA A 32 -11.12 -17.71 -12.24
CA ALA A 32 -10.24 -18.70 -12.86
C ALA A 32 -10.77 -20.12 -12.58
N ALA A 33 -10.84 -20.93 -13.64
CA ALA A 33 -11.12 -22.36 -13.51
C ALA A 33 -9.95 -23.02 -12.76
N GLY A 34 -10.11 -23.19 -11.45
CA GLY A 34 -9.02 -23.43 -10.51
C GLY A 34 -8.06 -24.57 -10.91
N LYS A 35 -6.78 -24.23 -11.01
CA LYS A 35 -5.68 -25.20 -11.21
C LYS A 35 -4.55 -25.09 -10.17
N GLY A 36 -4.73 -24.29 -9.12
CA GLY A 36 -3.73 -24.05 -8.07
C GLY A 36 -2.85 -22.84 -8.42
N GLY A 37 -2.96 -21.79 -7.60
CA GLY A 37 -2.37 -20.47 -7.89
C GLY A 37 -3.01 -19.29 -7.16
N GLN A 38 -3.90 -19.53 -6.17
CA GLN A 38 -4.73 -18.49 -5.53
C GLN A 38 -3.97 -17.45 -4.70
N TRP A 39 -2.64 -17.55 -4.64
CA TRP A 39 -1.81 -16.59 -3.91
C TRP A 39 -1.92 -15.19 -4.50
N SER A 40 -2.00 -15.07 -5.83
CA SER A 40 -2.30 -13.80 -6.51
C SER A 40 -3.63 -13.21 -6.02
N MET A 41 -4.69 -14.01 -5.99
CA MET A 41 -6.01 -13.56 -5.55
C MET A 41 -6.03 -13.12 -4.08
N HIS A 42 -5.45 -13.92 -3.17
CA HIS A 42 -5.37 -13.57 -1.76
C HIS A 42 -4.55 -12.31 -1.53
N TYR A 43 -3.45 -12.17 -2.26
CA TYR A 43 -2.66 -10.94 -2.23
C TYR A 43 -3.47 -9.75 -2.75
N GLY A 44 -4.30 -9.92 -3.79
CA GLY A 44 -5.21 -8.89 -4.26
C GLY A 44 -6.21 -8.42 -3.20
N PHE A 45 -6.77 -9.33 -2.41
CA PHE A 45 -7.61 -8.96 -1.26
C PHE A 45 -6.80 -8.26 -0.15
N ALA A 46 -5.57 -8.68 0.10
CA ALA A 46 -4.67 -8.01 1.05
C ALA A 46 -4.36 -6.57 0.59
N ALA A 47 -4.07 -6.37 -0.70
CA ALA A 47 -3.86 -5.05 -1.29
C ALA A 47 -5.11 -4.16 -1.13
N LEU A 48 -6.32 -4.70 -1.39
CA LEU A 48 -7.56 -3.98 -1.16
C LEU A 48 -7.76 -3.56 0.30
N ALA A 49 -7.45 -4.46 1.24
CA ALA A 49 -7.52 -4.16 2.67
C ALA A 49 -6.56 -3.04 3.06
N ILE A 50 -5.34 -3.04 2.52
CA ILE A 50 -4.35 -1.98 2.76
C ILE A 50 -4.78 -0.67 2.11
N ALA A 51 -5.31 -0.69 0.90
CA ALA A 51 -5.89 0.49 0.26
C ALA A 51 -6.96 1.15 1.14
N SER A 52 -7.78 0.34 1.81
CA SER A 52 -8.85 0.83 2.68
C SER A 52 -8.31 1.67 3.85
N VAL A 53 -7.07 1.45 4.31
CA VAL A 53 -6.42 2.28 5.35
C VAL A 53 -6.43 3.75 4.93
N SER A 54 -6.15 4.06 3.66
CA SER A 54 -6.18 5.44 3.16
C SER A 54 -7.59 6.04 3.20
N LEU A 55 -8.62 5.27 2.84
CA LEU A 55 -10.01 5.73 2.88
C LEU A 55 -10.48 5.98 4.31
N TRP A 56 -10.26 5.02 5.22
CA TRP A 56 -10.72 5.14 6.60
C TRP A 56 -9.98 6.24 7.36
N THR A 57 -8.69 6.42 7.07
CA THR A 57 -7.89 7.50 7.66
C THR A 57 -8.35 8.87 7.18
N TRP A 58 -8.96 8.99 6.00
CA TRP A 58 -9.31 10.27 5.40
C TRP A 58 -10.14 11.17 6.32
N SER A 59 -11.18 10.63 6.95
CA SER A 59 -12.06 11.39 7.86
C SER A 59 -11.38 11.80 9.17
N LYS A 60 -10.26 11.17 9.51
CA LYS A 60 -9.49 11.38 10.74
C LYS A 60 -8.05 11.83 10.47
N ARG A 61 -7.80 12.40 9.29
CA ARG A 61 -6.48 12.84 8.80
C ARG A 61 -5.84 14.01 9.56
N THR A 62 -6.50 14.49 10.61
CA THR A 62 -6.01 15.52 11.54
C THR A 62 -5.74 14.98 12.95
N VAL A 63 -6.10 13.72 13.23
CA VAL A 63 -5.91 13.09 14.54
C VAL A 63 -4.52 12.43 14.57
N PRO A 64 -3.54 12.94 15.35
CA PRO A 64 -2.14 12.49 15.24
C PRO A 64 -1.93 11.01 15.51
N ALA A 65 -2.69 10.44 16.46
CA ALA A 65 -2.64 9.01 16.77
C ALA A 65 -3.08 8.15 15.57
N VAL A 66 -4.17 8.53 14.89
CA VAL A 66 -4.68 7.80 13.72
C VAL A 66 -3.71 7.90 12.55
N ILE A 67 -3.18 9.10 12.29
CA ILE A 67 -2.17 9.33 11.24
C ILE A 67 -0.93 8.47 11.48
N THR A 68 -0.46 8.40 12.73
CA THR A 68 0.74 7.62 13.09
C THR A 68 0.53 6.14 12.81
N VAL A 69 -0.62 5.59 13.19
CA VAL A 69 -0.96 4.19 12.92
C VAL A 69 -1.08 3.94 11.41
N ALA A 70 -1.80 4.80 10.68
CA ALA A 70 -1.99 4.66 9.25
C ALA A 70 -0.65 4.67 8.48
N ILE A 71 0.23 5.63 8.77
CA ILE A 71 1.57 5.70 8.16
C ILE A 71 2.38 4.46 8.54
N GLY A 72 2.33 4.01 9.80
CA GLY A 72 3.05 2.82 10.25
C GLY A 72 2.63 1.54 9.50
N VAL A 73 1.33 1.32 9.35
CA VAL A 73 0.78 0.17 8.61
C VAL A 73 1.22 0.21 7.14
N LEU A 74 1.04 1.36 6.48
CA LEU A 74 1.43 1.53 5.08
C LEU A 74 2.95 1.35 4.91
N LEU A 75 3.77 1.90 5.82
CA LEU A 75 5.22 1.79 5.77
C LEU A 75 5.66 0.32 5.84
N VAL A 76 5.12 -0.44 6.80
CA VAL A 76 5.44 -1.87 6.95
C VAL A 76 5.03 -2.64 5.70
N PHE A 77 3.84 -2.40 5.18
CA PHE A 77 3.36 -3.07 3.99
C PHE A 77 4.23 -2.81 2.76
N HIS A 78 4.47 -1.54 2.41
CA HIS A 78 5.26 -1.19 1.22
C HIS A 78 6.73 -1.61 1.38
N SER A 79 7.31 -1.53 2.59
CA SER A 79 8.68 -1.98 2.83
C SER A 79 8.81 -3.50 2.71
N GLY A 80 7.91 -4.24 3.34
CA GLY A 80 7.90 -5.70 3.29
C GLY A 80 7.68 -6.22 1.87
N LEU A 81 6.78 -5.58 1.12
CA LEU A 81 6.56 -5.94 -0.27
C LEU A 81 7.74 -5.56 -1.16
N ALA A 82 8.35 -4.38 -0.99
CA ALA A 82 9.56 -4.01 -1.73
C ALA A 82 10.66 -5.07 -1.54
N VAL A 83 10.92 -5.48 -0.30
CA VAL A 83 11.88 -6.57 0.00
C VAL A 83 11.48 -7.88 -0.69
N SER A 84 10.21 -8.27 -0.58
CA SER A 84 9.70 -9.49 -1.23
C SER A 84 9.92 -9.47 -2.76
N LEU A 85 9.63 -8.34 -3.40
CA LEU A 85 9.79 -8.18 -4.85
C LEU A 85 11.25 -8.16 -5.30
N PHE A 86 12.16 -7.61 -4.48
CA PHE A 86 13.60 -7.71 -4.73
C PHE A 86 14.11 -9.15 -4.61
N LEU A 87 13.60 -9.92 -3.65
CA LEU A 87 13.94 -11.34 -3.51
C LEU A 87 13.38 -12.20 -4.65
N ALA A 88 12.20 -11.86 -5.17
CA ALA A 88 11.61 -12.54 -6.33
C ALA A 88 12.35 -12.23 -7.63
N GLY A 89 12.76 -10.97 -7.84
CA GLY A 89 13.65 -10.57 -8.93
C GLY A 89 13.01 -10.41 -10.33
N ASP A 90 11.69 -10.54 -10.46
CA ASP A 90 10.98 -10.64 -11.74
C ASP A 90 9.87 -9.59 -11.95
N GLN A 91 9.68 -8.67 -11.00
CA GLN A 91 8.61 -7.66 -11.02
C GLN A 91 9.16 -6.23 -10.81
N GLN A 92 10.03 -5.78 -11.71
CA GLN A 92 10.76 -4.51 -11.64
C GLN A 92 9.85 -3.27 -11.47
N PRO A 93 8.71 -3.15 -12.19
CA PRO A 93 7.79 -2.03 -11.95
C PRO A 93 7.28 -2.00 -10.50
N GLY A 94 6.91 -3.16 -9.94
CA GLY A 94 6.50 -3.27 -8.55
C GLY A 94 7.63 -2.91 -7.58
N GLN A 95 8.85 -3.40 -7.82
CA GLN A 95 10.02 -3.07 -6.99
C GLN A 95 10.20 -1.56 -6.87
N VAL A 96 10.16 -0.83 -8.00
CA VAL A 96 10.30 0.63 -8.02
C VAL A 96 9.18 1.31 -7.25
N ILE A 97 7.93 0.97 -7.55
CA ILE A 97 6.75 1.61 -6.95
C ILE A 97 6.76 1.46 -5.42
N HIS A 98 6.93 0.23 -4.92
CA HIS A 98 6.87 -0.03 -3.49
C HIS A 98 8.10 0.50 -2.74
N THR A 99 9.26 0.55 -3.38
CA THR A 99 10.45 1.21 -2.80
C THR A 99 10.24 2.71 -2.62
N VAL A 100 9.70 3.39 -3.64
CA VAL A 100 9.41 4.83 -3.57
C VAL A 100 8.37 5.11 -2.49
N LEU A 101 7.27 4.36 -2.46
CA LEU A 101 6.23 4.53 -1.44
C LEU A 101 6.77 4.26 -0.03
N ALA A 102 7.56 3.20 0.17
CA ALA A 102 8.21 2.91 1.44
C ALA A 102 9.12 4.06 1.89
N GLY A 103 9.95 4.60 1.00
CA GLY A 103 10.82 5.73 1.30
C GLY A 103 10.05 7.00 1.68
N LEU A 104 9.00 7.33 0.92
CA LEU A 104 8.12 8.48 1.22
C LEU A 104 7.39 8.32 2.55
N LEU A 105 6.90 7.12 2.85
CA LEU A 105 6.25 6.80 4.13
C LEU A 105 7.22 6.83 5.30
N LEU A 106 8.47 6.42 5.10
CA LEU A 106 9.53 6.54 6.11
C LEU A 106 9.80 8.01 6.43
N VAL A 107 9.91 8.86 5.40
CA VAL A 107 10.07 10.31 5.58
C VAL A 107 8.88 10.89 6.35
N LEU A 108 7.65 10.55 5.98
CA LEU A 108 6.46 10.98 6.72
C LEU A 108 6.46 10.49 8.17
N PHE A 109 6.84 9.23 8.40
CA PHE A 109 6.86 8.64 9.73
C PHE A 109 7.87 9.37 10.62
N LEU A 110 9.09 9.59 10.13
CA LEU A 110 10.14 10.31 10.88
C LEU A 110 9.74 11.76 11.15
N GLN A 111 9.00 12.39 10.24
CA GLN A 111 8.57 13.77 10.35
C GLN A 111 7.14 13.93 10.91
N ARG A 112 6.52 12.86 11.44
CA ARG A 112 5.10 12.85 11.82
C ARG A 112 4.71 13.89 12.86
N GLY A 113 5.63 14.34 13.72
CA GLY A 113 5.39 15.44 14.66
C GLY A 113 5.02 16.76 13.97
N LYS A 114 5.48 16.98 12.74
CA LYS A 114 5.16 18.16 11.92
C LYS A 114 3.84 18.02 11.13
N LEU A 115 3.14 16.88 11.26
CA LEU A 115 1.80 16.67 10.68
C LEU A 115 0.68 17.11 11.62
N ALA A 116 0.96 17.15 12.93
CA ALA A 116 0.01 17.50 13.99
C ALA A 116 -0.14 19.02 14.23
N GLY A 117 0.71 19.84 13.61
CA GLY A 117 0.63 21.32 13.60
C GLY A 117 -0.14 21.82 12.39
#